data_AF-F3GLX3-F1
#
_entry.id   AF-F3GLX3-F1
#
_cell.length_a   1.000
_cell.length_b   1.000
_cell.length_c   1.000
_cell.angle_alpha   90.00
_cell.angle_beta   90.00
_cell.angle_gamma   90.00
#
_symmetry.space_group_name_H-M   'P 1'
#
loop_
_entity.id
_entity.type
_entity.pdbx_description
1 polymer ?
#
loop_
_entity_poly.entity_id
_entity_poly.type
_entity_poly.pdbx_seq_one_letter_code
_entity_poly.pdbx_strand_id
1 'polypeptide(L)'
;RYLEVATLEVENQAAEFLMLAYAEDAKLYVPVANLHLIARYTGSDDETAPLHRLSSETWQKAKRKAAEQVRDVAAELLDIYARRAAREGYAFADPKADYATFSAGFPFEETPDQQTTIDAVRADMLAPKPMDRLV
;
A
#
# COMPACT_ATOMS: atom_id res chain seq x y z
N ARG A 1 -18.47 12.46 0.93
CA ARG A 1 -18.97 11.89 -0.34
C ARG A 1 -18.82 12.92 -1.46
N TYR A 2 -18.44 12.50 -2.65
CA TYR A 2 -18.39 13.38 -3.82
C TYR A 2 -19.81 13.80 -4.22
N LEU A 3 -19.99 15.07 -4.61
CA LEU A 3 -21.23 15.60 -5.14
C LEU A 3 -21.05 15.95 -6.62
N GLU A 4 -20.37 17.06 -6.89
CA GLU A 4 -20.17 17.60 -8.23
C GLU A 4 -18.92 18.48 -8.29
N VAL A 5 -18.52 18.87 -9.49
CA VAL A 5 -17.56 19.97 -9.71
C VAL A 5 -18.39 21.22 -10.01
N ALA A 6 -18.19 22.27 -9.22
CA ALA A 6 -18.89 23.53 -9.37
C ALA A 6 -17.92 24.66 -9.72
N THR A 7 -18.32 25.52 -10.66
CA THR A 7 -17.64 26.77 -10.94
C THR A 7 -18.21 27.86 -10.07
N LEU A 8 -17.36 28.52 -9.28
CA LEU A 8 -17.72 29.63 -8.40
C LEU A 8 -16.90 30.85 -8.78
N GLU A 9 -17.52 32.03 -8.73
CA GLU A 9 -16.78 33.29 -8.84
C GLU A 9 -16.20 33.66 -7.47
N VAL A 10 -14.87 33.75 -7.41
CA VAL A 10 -14.13 34.22 -6.23
C VAL A 10 -13.25 35.36 -6.69
N GLU A 11 -13.35 36.53 -6.04
CA GLU A 11 -12.57 37.72 -6.37
C GLU A 11 -12.66 38.14 -7.86
N ASN A 12 -13.87 38.07 -8.45
CA ASN A 12 -14.16 38.33 -9.86
C ASN A 12 -13.44 37.39 -10.86
N GLN A 13 -12.99 36.22 -10.42
CA GLN A 13 -12.45 35.17 -11.28
C GLN A 13 -13.26 33.89 -11.11
N ALA A 14 -13.63 33.26 -12.22
CA ALA A 14 -14.25 31.95 -12.21
C ALA A 14 -13.20 30.90 -11.81
N ALA A 15 -13.47 30.17 -10.75
CA ALA A 15 -12.62 29.09 -10.24
C ALA A 15 -13.44 27.81 -10.08
N GLU A 16 -12.81 26.67 -10.36
CA GLU A 16 -13.44 25.35 -10.23
C GLU A 16 -13.16 24.75 -8.86
N PHE A 17 -14.21 24.21 -8.25
CA PHE A 17 -14.18 23.57 -6.94
C PHE A 17 -14.82 22.19 -7.00
N LEU A 18 -14.18 21.22 -6.36
CA LEU A 18 -14.76 19.93 -6.04
C LEU A 18 -15.68 20.07 -4.82
N MET A 19 -16.95 19.70 -4.96
CA MET A 19 -17.91 19.72 -3.87
C MET A 19 -18.00 18.36 -3.18
N LEU A 20 -17.82 18.37 -1.86
CA LEU A 20 -17.88 17.19 -1.01
C LEU A 20 -18.93 17.36 0.10
N ALA A 21 -19.79 16.36 0.27
CA ALA A 21 -20.70 16.24 1.40
C ALA A 21 -20.04 15.55 2.60
N TYR A 22 -20.18 16.15 3.77
CA TYR A 22 -19.78 15.63 5.08
C TYR A 22 -21.02 15.31 5.92
N ALA A 23 -20.84 14.84 7.17
CA ALA A 23 -21.95 14.62 8.07
C ALA A 23 -22.77 15.91 8.30
N GLU A 24 -24.05 15.76 8.64
CA GLU A 24 -24.98 16.88 8.89
C GLU A 24 -25.17 17.79 7.67
N ASP A 25 -25.16 17.21 6.46
CA ASP A 25 -25.31 17.91 5.18
C ASP A 25 -24.32 19.06 4.95
N ALA A 26 -23.20 19.05 5.69
CA ALA A 26 -22.17 20.05 5.57
C ALA A 26 -21.43 19.90 4.23
N LYS A 27 -21.21 21.02 3.52
CA LYS A 27 -20.54 21.04 2.22
C LYS A 27 -19.14 21.61 2.35
N LEU A 28 -18.17 20.94 1.74
CA LEU A 28 -16.79 21.41 1.60
C LEU A 28 -16.49 21.66 0.12
N TYR A 29 -15.90 22.82 -0.16
CA TYR A 29 -15.45 23.21 -1.49
C TYR A 29 -13.94 23.15 -1.52
N VAL A 30 -13.39 22.26 -2.36
CA VAL A 30 -11.95 22.08 -2.50
C VAL A 30 -11.53 22.60 -3.87
N PRO A 31 -10.65 23.61 -3.95
CA PRO A 31 -10.15 24.09 -5.24
C PRO A 31 -9.52 22.96 -6.05
N VAL A 32 -9.71 22.95 -7.37
CA VAL A 32 -9.08 21.94 -8.26
C VAL A 32 -7.56 21.91 -8.10
N ALA A 33 -6.92 23.05 -7.82
CA ALA A 33 -5.48 23.12 -7.52
C ALA A 33 -5.05 22.25 -6.31
N ASN A 34 -5.98 21.97 -5.39
CA ASN A 34 -5.75 21.19 -4.18
C ASN A 34 -6.25 19.73 -4.29
N LEU A 35 -6.51 19.22 -5.50
CA LEU A 35 -6.94 17.83 -5.70
C LEU A 35 -5.96 16.79 -5.15
N HIS A 36 -4.67 17.12 -5.01
CA HIS A 36 -3.66 16.24 -4.40
C HIS A 36 -3.94 15.90 -2.93
N LEU A 37 -4.84 16.65 -2.25
CA LEU A 37 -5.31 16.34 -0.89
C LEU A 37 -6.48 15.35 -0.87
N ILE A 38 -7.02 14.99 -2.03
CA ILE A 38 -8.17 14.11 -2.19
C ILE A 38 -7.69 12.73 -2.61
N ALA A 39 -8.07 11.73 -1.84
CA ALA A 39 -7.87 10.33 -2.19
C ALA A 39 -9.23 9.63 -2.25
N ARG A 40 -9.37 8.68 -3.17
CA ARG A 40 -10.54 7.78 -3.17
C ARG A 40 -10.50 6.94 -1.90
N TYR A 41 -11.61 6.82 -1.19
CA TYR A 41 -11.73 5.88 -0.09
C TYR A 41 -11.63 4.46 -0.64
N THR A 42 -10.76 3.64 -0.07
CA THR A 42 -10.54 2.23 -0.46
C THR A 42 -10.74 1.27 0.70
N GLY A 43 -11.43 1.71 1.76
CA GLY A 43 -11.81 0.83 2.86
C GLY A 43 -12.95 -0.11 2.46
N SER A 44 -13.43 -0.90 3.41
CA SER A 44 -14.58 -1.79 3.19
C SER A 44 -15.84 -1.02 2.75
N ASP A 45 -16.63 -1.68 1.90
CA ASP A 45 -17.90 -1.32 1.26
C ASP A 45 -18.32 0.17 1.29
N ASP A 46 -18.51 0.76 0.10
CA ASP A 46 -18.86 2.17 -0.11
C ASP A 46 -20.13 2.60 0.66
N GLU A 47 -21.05 1.66 0.92
CA GLU A 47 -22.27 1.91 1.70
C GLU A 47 -21.98 2.21 3.18
N THR A 48 -20.91 1.62 3.73
CA THR A 48 -20.55 1.73 5.16
C THR A 48 -19.50 2.82 5.44
N ALA A 49 -19.05 3.52 4.41
CA ALA A 49 -18.01 4.53 4.53
C ALA A 49 -18.44 5.66 5.50
N PRO A 50 -17.66 5.91 6.58
CA PRO A 50 -18.04 6.88 7.61
C PRO A 50 -18.01 8.30 7.06
N LEU A 51 -19.02 9.09 7.41
CA LEU A 51 -19.05 10.54 7.17
C LEU A 51 -18.60 11.26 8.44
N HIS A 52 -17.49 11.99 8.36
CA HIS A 52 -17.00 12.81 9.47
C HIS A 52 -17.64 14.21 9.47
N ARG A 53 -17.60 14.92 10.60
CA ARG A 53 -17.98 16.35 10.69
C ARG A 53 -16.78 17.24 10.37
N LEU A 54 -16.99 18.39 9.73
CA LEU A 54 -15.91 19.30 9.29
C LEU A 54 -15.09 19.91 10.43
N SER A 55 -15.68 20.09 11.61
CA SER A 55 -15.02 20.67 12.80
C SER A 55 -14.44 19.63 13.77
N SER A 56 -14.38 18.36 13.36
CA SER A 56 -14.19 17.28 14.33
C SER A 56 -12.73 17.07 14.73
N GLU A 57 -12.42 17.32 16.01
CA GLU A 57 -11.19 16.81 16.66
C GLU A 57 -11.03 15.29 16.48
N THR A 58 -12.13 14.57 16.26
CA THR A 58 -12.13 13.12 16.04
C THR A 58 -11.27 12.71 14.85
N TRP A 59 -11.24 13.50 13.76
CA TRP A 59 -10.36 13.22 12.62
C TRP A 59 -8.88 13.35 12.98
N GLN A 60 -8.51 14.41 13.71
CA GLN A 60 -7.14 14.61 14.15
C GLN A 60 -6.69 13.51 15.13
N LYS A 61 -7.57 13.10 16.05
CA LYS A 61 -7.33 11.98 16.97
C LYS A 61 -7.17 10.65 16.23
N ALA A 62 -8.05 10.37 15.24
CA ALA A 62 -7.98 9.18 14.42
C ALA A 62 -6.69 9.13 13.58
N LYS A 63 -6.32 10.25 12.94
CA LYS A 63 -5.08 10.39 12.18
C LYS A 63 -3.84 10.14 13.04
N ARG A 64 -3.80 10.73 14.25
CA ARG A 64 -2.70 10.51 15.19
C ARG A 64 -2.59 9.05 15.61
N LYS A 65 -3.71 8.42 15.99
CA LYS A 65 -3.74 7.00 16.38
C LYS A 65 -3.29 6.08 15.24
N ALA A 66 -3.73 6.35 14.01
CA ALA A 66 -3.29 5.59 12.85
C ALA A 66 -1.78 5.76 12.59
N ALA A 67 -1.25 6.99 12.70
CA ALA A 67 0.18 7.23 12.54
C ALA A 67 1.03 6.53 13.61
N GLU A 68 0.56 6.50 14.87
CA GLU A 68 1.19 5.75 15.95
C GLU A 68 1.21 4.24 15.64
N GLN A 69 0.07 3.67 15.25
CA GLN A 69 -0.02 2.24 14.89
C GLN A 69 0.89 1.85 13.72
N VAL A 70 0.96 2.69 12.68
CA VAL A 70 1.86 2.46 11.53
C VAL A 70 3.32 2.49 11.98
N ARG A 71 3.69 3.41 12.86
CA ARG A 71 5.05 3.50 13.40
C ARG A 71 5.42 2.27 14.21
N ASP A 72 4.51 1.78 15.05
CA ASP A 72 4.72 0.59 15.88
C ASP A 72 4.93 -0.66 15.02
N VAL A 73 4.08 -0.87 14.01
CA VAL A 73 4.22 -1.99 13.05
C VAL A 73 5.52 -1.88 12.26
N ALA A 74 5.89 -0.68 11.81
CA ALA A 74 7.15 -0.47 11.10
C ALA A 74 8.37 -0.79 11.98
N ALA A 75 8.33 -0.41 13.27
CA ALA A 75 9.38 -0.73 14.22
C ALA A 75 9.47 -2.23 14.49
N GLU A 76 8.33 -2.92 14.63
CA GLU A 76 8.28 -4.37 14.81
C GLU A 76 8.84 -5.11 13.58
N LEU A 77 8.41 -4.75 12.37
CA LEU A 77 8.95 -5.32 11.13
C LEU A 77 10.45 -5.08 11.03
N LEU A 78 10.93 -3.87 11.34
CA LEU A 78 12.36 -3.56 11.31
C LEU A 78 13.15 -4.44 12.30
N ASP A 79 12.65 -4.64 13.51
CA ASP A 79 13.26 -5.53 14.50
C ASP A 79 13.30 -6.99 14.04
N ILE A 80 12.21 -7.48 13.43
CA ILE A 80 12.16 -8.83 12.83
C ILE A 80 13.22 -8.99 11.75
N TYR A 81 13.32 -8.03 10.81
CA TYR A 81 14.32 -8.05 9.75
C TYR A 81 15.75 -7.95 10.30
N ALA A 82 15.98 -7.12 11.33
CA ALA A 82 17.29 -6.99 11.97
C ALA A 82 17.71 -8.31 12.65
N ARG A 83 16.81 -8.92 13.43
CA ARG A 83 17.06 -10.23 14.07
C ARG A 83 17.32 -11.32 13.05
N ARG A 84 16.60 -11.31 11.93
CA ARG A 84 16.77 -12.31 10.88
C ARG A 84 18.07 -12.11 10.10
N ALA A 85 18.47 -10.87 9.85
CA ALA A 85 19.77 -10.56 9.25
C ALA A 85 20.95 -10.94 10.16
N ALA A 86 20.76 -10.88 11.48
CA ALA A 86 21.77 -11.27 12.47
C ALA A 86 21.86 -12.79 12.69
N ARG A 87 20.86 -13.56 12.28
CA ARG A 87 20.86 -15.03 12.37
C ARG A 87 21.45 -15.64 11.10
N GLU A 88 22.38 -16.56 11.27
CA GLU A 88 22.79 -17.45 10.19
C GLU A 88 21.65 -18.43 9.91
N GLY A 89 21.21 -18.46 8.66
CA GLY A 89 20.26 -19.43 8.12
C GLY A 89 20.96 -20.65 7.54
N TYR A 90 20.17 -21.52 6.92
CA TYR A 90 20.69 -22.66 6.17
C TYR A 90 20.81 -22.28 4.69
N ALA A 91 22.04 -22.25 4.18
CA ALA A 91 22.30 -22.12 2.75
C ALA A 91 22.18 -23.50 2.08
N PHE A 92 21.24 -23.66 1.16
CA PHE A 92 21.19 -24.86 0.33
C PHE A 92 22.39 -24.89 -0.62
N ALA A 93 22.87 -26.09 -0.95
CA ALA A 93 23.83 -26.26 -2.02
C ALA A 93 23.16 -26.06 -3.37
N ASP A 94 23.88 -25.49 -4.35
CA ASP A 94 23.36 -25.32 -5.70
C ASP A 94 23.12 -26.68 -6.37
N PRO A 95 21.86 -27.04 -6.69
CA PRO A 95 21.52 -28.32 -7.30
C PRO A 95 22.00 -28.46 -8.76
N LYS A 96 22.39 -27.36 -9.43
CA LYS A 96 22.95 -27.36 -10.81
C LYS A 96 22.20 -28.27 -11.79
N ALA A 97 22.77 -29.44 -12.12
CA ALA A 97 22.26 -30.37 -13.10
C ALA A 97 20.92 -31.00 -12.70
N ASP A 98 20.71 -31.23 -11.41
CA ASP A 98 19.47 -31.80 -10.89
C ASP A 98 18.31 -30.83 -11.10
N TYR A 99 18.55 -29.52 -10.93
CA TYR A 99 17.56 -28.49 -11.20
C TYR A 99 17.20 -28.42 -12.69
N ALA A 100 18.19 -28.47 -13.58
CA ALA A 100 17.92 -28.46 -15.02
C ALA A 100 17.10 -29.67 -15.48
N THR A 101 17.35 -30.84 -14.87
CA THR A 101 16.59 -32.07 -15.13
C THR A 101 15.16 -31.96 -14.60
N PHE A 102 15.00 -31.40 -13.40
CA PHE A 102 13.68 -31.16 -12.79
C PHE A 102 12.85 -30.16 -13.59
N SER A 103 13.43 -29.02 -13.98
CA SER A 103 12.73 -27.97 -14.73
C SER A 103 12.36 -28.44 -16.15
N ALA A 104 13.19 -29.26 -16.79
CA ALA A 104 12.86 -29.85 -18.09
C ALA A 104 11.65 -30.81 -18.04
N GLY A 105 11.27 -31.29 -16.86
CA GLY A 105 10.06 -32.08 -16.65
C GLY A 105 8.76 -31.26 -16.67
N PHE A 106 8.84 -29.92 -16.68
CA PHE A 106 7.69 -29.03 -16.71
C PHE A 106 7.41 -28.58 -18.15
N PRO A 107 6.30 -29.02 -18.79
CA PRO A 107 6.08 -28.80 -20.22
C PRO A 107 5.39 -27.46 -20.53
N PHE A 108 5.78 -26.39 -19.85
CA PHE A 108 5.26 -25.04 -20.06
C PHE A 108 6.39 -24.02 -20.03
N GLU A 109 6.22 -22.94 -20.79
CA GLU A 109 7.17 -21.81 -20.78
C GLU A 109 6.78 -20.82 -19.69
N GLU A 110 7.74 -20.44 -18.86
CA GLU A 110 7.55 -19.46 -17.80
C GLU A 110 7.34 -18.06 -18.38
N THR A 111 6.43 -17.29 -17.78
CA THR A 111 6.33 -15.86 -18.06
C THR A 111 7.54 -15.10 -17.50
N PRO A 112 7.84 -13.88 -17.99
CA PRO A 112 8.96 -13.09 -17.47
C PRO A 112 8.91 -12.86 -15.94
N ASP A 113 7.72 -12.64 -15.37
CA ASP A 113 7.53 -12.47 -13.93
C ASP A 113 7.72 -13.78 -13.16
N GLN A 114 7.27 -14.91 -13.74
CA GLN A 114 7.52 -16.23 -13.17
C GLN A 114 9.01 -16.55 -13.13
N GLN A 115 9.73 -16.34 -14.23
CA GLN A 115 11.17 -16.58 -14.30
C GLN A 115 11.94 -15.72 -13.29
N THR A 116 11.61 -14.42 -13.22
CA THR A 116 12.22 -13.48 -12.26
C THR A 116 11.98 -13.93 -10.81
N THR A 117 10.77 -14.40 -10.51
CA THR A 117 10.40 -14.90 -9.18
C THR A 117 11.16 -16.18 -8.82
N ILE A 118 11.26 -17.12 -9.77
CA ILE A 118 12.01 -18.37 -9.59
C ILE A 118 13.48 -18.07 -9.28
N ASP A 119 14.11 -17.18 -10.05
CA ASP A 119 15.51 -16.81 -9.84
C ASP A 119 15.72 -16.12 -8.49
N ALA A 120 14.80 -15.26 -8.08
CA ALA A 120 14.86 -14.59 -6.78
C ALA A 120 14.71 -15.56 -5.61
N VAL A 121 13.75 -16.50 -5.69
CA VAL A 121 13.57 -17.56 -4.67
C VAL A 121 14.80 -18.45 -4.60
N ARG A 122 15.35 -18.88 -5.74
CA ARG A 122 16.56 -19.70 -5.77
C ARG A 122 17.75 -18.97 -5.15
N ALA A 123 17.96 -17.69 -5.48
CA ALA A 123 19.02 -16.89 -4.89
C ALA A 123 18.87 -16.77 -3.36
N ASP A 124 17.65 -16.56 -2.86
CA ASP A 124 17.38 -16.47 -1.43
C ASP A 124 17.62 -17.82 -0.71
N MET A 125 17.27 -18.96 -1.34
CA MET A 125 17.50 -20.30 -0.78
C MET A 125 19.00 -20.69 -0.73
N LEU A 126 19.81 -20.21 -1.67
CA LEU A 126 21.24 -20.47 -1.70
C LEU A 126 22.04 -19.53 -0.75
N ALA A 127 21.41 -18.47 -0.25
CA ALA A 127 22.04 -17.52 0.65
C ALA A 127 22.11 -18.07 2.09
N PRO A 128 23.12 -17.65 2.88
CA PRO A 128 23.23 -18.01 4.30
C PRO A 128 22.23 -17.25 5.18
N LYS A 129 21.31 -16.47 4.60
CA LYS A 129 20.28 -15.72 5.33
C LYS A 129 18.96 -16.47 5.20
N PRO A 130 18.17 -16.63 6.28
CA PRO A 130 16.86 -17.27 6.16
C PRO A 130 15.99 -16.54 5.12
N MET A 131 15.24 -17.24 4.27
CA MET A 131 14.32 -16.65 3.28
C MET A 131 12.96 -16.28 3.92
N ASP A 132 12.30 -15.24 3.39
CA ASP A 132 10.98 -14.72 3.80
C ASP A 132 10.51 -13.78 2.68
N ARG A 133 10.22 -14.42 1.55
CA ARG A 133 9.72 -13.75 0.37
C ARG A 133 8.24 -14.06 0.25
N LEU A 134 7.45 -13.04 -0.04
CA LEU A 134 6.08 -13.19 -0.49
C LEU A 134 6.05 -13.13 -2.02
N VAL A 135 5.30 -14.04 -2.64
CA VAL A 135 5.07 -14.13 -4.09
C VAL A 135 3.61 -13.83 -4.37
#